data_AF-A0A735JMS2-F1
#
_entry.id   AF-A0A735JMS2-F1
#
_cell.length_a   1.000
_cell.length_b   1.000
_cell.length_c   1.000
_cell.angle_alpha   90.00
_cell.angle_beta   90.00
_cell.angle_gamma   90.00
#
_symmetry.space_group_name_H-M   'P 1'
#
loop_
_entity.id
_entity.type
_entity.pdbx_description
1 polymer ?
#
loop_
_entity_poly.entity_id
_entity_poly.type
_entity_poly.pdbx_seq_one_letter_code
_entity_poly.pdbx_strand_id
1 'polypeptide(L)'
;MADDVKRPVGRPRGRPNDETVIRNNLAIAFGGGVEGFWRAVILKAAAGDAKSMEMVANRISPVPKSEYRAVNFNLTGRTLSEKADCIVQAVAAGELSPDVGINLINALTSVVRIIEHDELVNRLEELEQRLANGA
;
A
#
# COMPACT_ATOMS: atom_id res chain seq x y z
N MET A 1 -19.91 24.35 36.16
CA MET A 1 -18.44 24.27 36.02
C MET A 1 -18.11 22.81 35.76
N ALA A 2 -18.13 22.39 34.50
CA ALA A 2 -17.81 21.01 34.12
C ALA A 2 -16.34 20.99 33.71
N ASP A 3 -15.54 20.23 34.47
CA ASP A 3 -14.12 20.02 34.20
C ASP A 3 -13.94 19.33 32.84
N ASP A 4 -13.33 20.08 31.93
CA ASP A 4 -12.89 19.60 30.62
C ASP A 4 -11.64 18.74 30.83
N VAL A 5 -11.85 17.45 31.15
CA VAL A 5 -10.79 16.46 31.33
C VAL A 5 -10.13 16.23 29.97
N LYS A 6 -9.09 17.03 29.70
CA LYS A 6 -8.19 16.94 28.55
C LYS A 6 -7.62 15.52 28.45
N ARG A 7 -8.23 14.68 27.62
CA ARG A 7 -7.68 13.35 27.30
C ARG A 7 -6.32 13.55 26.63
N PRO A 8 -5.24 12.92 27.11
CA PRO A 8 -3.94 13.09 26.50
C PRO A 8 -3.97 12.56 25.07
N VAL A 9 -3.62 13.43 24.11
CA VAL A 9 -3.41 13.06 22.71
C VAL A 9 -2.07 12.35 22.63
N GLY A 10 -2.07 11.05 22.91
CA GLY A 10 -0.87 10.20 22.85
C GLY A 10 -0.99 8.94 23.69
N ARG A 11 -0.17 7.94 23.37
CA ARG A 11 -0.06 6.70 24.17
C ARG A 11 0.34 7.09 25.61
N PRO A 12 -0.35 6.59 26.65
CA PRO A 12 -0.03 6.92 28.04
C PRO A 12 1.45 6.65 28.35
N ARG A 13 2.12 7.61 29.00
CA ARG A 13 3.52 7.44 29.45
C ARG A 13 3.59 6.19 30.34
N GLY A 14 4.50 5.27 30.00
CA GLY A 14 4.71 4.01 30.72
C GLY A 14 3.91 2.82 30.19
N ARG A 15 3.01 2.99 29.21
CA ARG A 15 2.38 1.84 28.53
C ARG A 15 3.44 1.11 27.70
N PRO A 16 3.81 -0.15 28.03
CA PRO A 16 4.79 -0.90 27.26
C PRO A 16 4.32 -1.04 25.81
N ASN A 17 5.27 -1.06 24.86
CA ASN A 17 4.94 -1.25 23.44
C ASN A 17 4.15 -2.55 23.24
N ASP A 18 3.26 -2.57 22.25
CA ASP A 18 2.40 -3.74 22.01
C ASP A 18 3.23 -5.00 21.74
N GLU A 19 4.41 -4.84 21.13
CA GLU A 19 5.40 -5.89 20.93
C GLU A 19 5.94 -6.47 22.26
N THR A 20 6.19 -5.62 23.26
CA THR A 20 6.66 -6.04 24.59
C THR A 20 5.57 -6.84 25.32
N VAL A 21 4.31 -6.41 25.20
CA VAL A 21 3.17 -7.13 25.76
C VAL A 21 3.01 -8.51 25.12
N ILE A 22 3.11 -8.59 23.79
CA ILE A 22 3.03 -9.85 23.04
C ILE A 22 4.18 -10.79 23.46
N ARG A 23 5.42 -10.28 23.58
CA ARG A 23 6.58 -11.08 24.00
C ARG A 23 6.40 -11.66 25.41
N ASN A 24 5.89 -10.86 26.34
CA ASN A 24 5.61 -11.31 27.71
C ASN A 24 4.50 -12.38 27.74
N ASN A 25 3.43 -12.17 26.97
CA ASN A 25 2.35 -13.15 26.87
C ASN A 25 2.80 -14.46 26.23
N LEU A 26 3.69 -14.40 25.23
CA LEU A 26 4.30 -15.59 24.64
C LEU A 26 5.18 -16.35 25.65
N ALA A 27 5.93 -15.64 26.51
CA ALA A 27 6.71 -16.27 27.58
C ALA A 27 5.85 -16.97 28.63
N ILE A 28 4.64 -16.47 28.89
CA ILE A 28 3.66 -17.08 29.79
C ILE A 28 3.00 -18.29 29.13
N ALA A 29 2.59 -18.18 27.86
CA ALA A 29 1.82 -19.20 27.16
C ALA A 29 2.71 -20.36 26.63
N PHE A 30 3.96 -20.08 26.29
CA PHE A 30 4.90 -21.06 25.75
C PHE A 30 6.18 -21.03 26.57
N GLY A 31 6.54 -22.15 27.20
CA GLY A 31 7.81 -22.26 27.91
C GLY A 31 8.99 -21.93 26.99
N GLY A 32 9.79 -20.92 27.36
CA GLY A 32 10.86 -20.38 26.50
C GLY A 32 10.44 -19.25 25.56
N GLY A 33 9.22 -18.72 25.67
CA GLY A 33 8.75 -17.55 24.94
C GLY A 33 8.70 -17.75 23.44
N VAL A 34 9.40 -16.90 22.69
CA VAL A 34 9.38 -16.92 21.22
C VAL A 34 9.88 -18.25 20.66
N GLU A 35 10.92 -18.83 21.27
CA GLU A 35 11.44 -20.14 20.87
C GLU A 35 10.42 -21.27 21.13
N GLY A 36 9.78 -21.23 22.30
CA GLY A 36 8.71 -22.18 22.67
C GLY A 36 7.52 -22.12 21.72
N PHE A 37 7.13 -20.91 21.30
CA PHE A 37 6.10 -20.70 20.30
C PHE A 37 6.47 -21.34 18.96
N TRP A 38 7.67 -21.06 18.44
CA TRP A 38 8.09 -21.63 17.16
C TRP A 38 8.24 -23.15 17.20
N ARG A 39 8.68 -23.72 18.34
CA ARG A 39 8.70 -25.16 18.54
C ARG A 39 7.29 -25.77 18.46
N ALA A 40 6.30 -25.13 19.07
CA ALA A 40 4.91 -25.56 18.97
C ALA A 40 4.36 -25.47 17.54
N VAL A 41 4.70 -24.40 16.79
CA VAL A 41 4.32 -24.25 15.38
C VAL A 41 4.96 -25.34 14.51
N ILE A 42 6.24 -25.67 14.72
CA ILE A 42 6.93 -26.74 13.99
C ILE A 42 6.28 -28.11 14.28
N LEU A 43 5.92 -28.39 15.53
CA LEU A 43 5.23 -29.63 15.89
C LEU A 43 3.84 -29.73 15.22
N LYS A 44 3.10 -28.63 15.17
CA LYS A 44 1.81 -28.57 14.44
C LYS A 44 1.99 -28.76 12.94
N ALA A 45 3.01 -28.13 12.36
CA ALA A 45 3.36 -28.32 10.95
C ALA A 45 3.69 -29.79 10.65
N ALA A 46 4.49 -30.43 11.51
CA ALA A 46 4.81 -31.86 11.40
C ALA A 46 3.58 -32.77 11.54
N ALA A 47 2.56 -32.34 12.29
CA ALA A 47 1.27 -33.02 12.41
C ALA A 47 0.33 -32.78 11.23
N GLY A 48 0.73 -32.00 10.21
CA GLY A 48 -0.03 -31.77 8.98
C GLY A 48 -0.93 -30.52 9.00
N ASP A 49 -0.77 -29.62 9.97
CA ASP A 49 -1.50 -28.35 9.96
C ASP A 49 -1.00 -27.45 8.81
N ALA A 50 -1.86 -27.25 7.81
CA ALA A 50 -1.52 -26.52 6.59
C ALA A 50 -1.05 -25.08 6.87
N LYS A 51 -1.65 -24.41 7.87
CA LYS A 51 -1.27 -23.03 8.19
C LYS A 51 0.11 -22.95 8.85
N SER A 52 0.42 -23.87 9.76
CA SER A 52 1.73 -23.97 10.38
C SER A 52 2.82 -24.35 9.38
N MET A 53 2.51 -25.27 8.43
CA MET A 53 3.43 -25.60 7.33
C MET A 53 3.72 -24.37 6.45
N GLU A 54 2.70 -23.59 6.09
CA GLU A 54 2.87 -22.34 5.34
C GLU A 54 3.73 -21.31 6.10
N MET A 55 3.47 -21.13 7.41
CA MET A 55 4.26 -20.22 8.26
C MET A 55 5.74 -20.62 8.31
N VAL A 56 6.04 -21.91 8.43
CA VAL A 56 7.41 -22.44 8.44
C VAL A 56 8.04 -22.32 7.05
N ALA A 57 7.31 -22.65 5.98
CA ALA A 57 7.78 -22.53 4.60
C ALA A 57 8.16 -21.09 4.26
N ASN A 58 7.33 -20.11 4.62
CA ASN A 58 7.62 -18.68 4.43
C ASN A 58 8.82 -18.19 5.26
N ARG A 59 9.22 -18.92 6.31
CA ARG A 59 10.41 -18.59 7.09
C ARG A 59 11.68 -19.20 6.49
N ILE A 60 11.58 -20.38 5.91
CA ILE A 60 12.70 -21.10 5.25
C ILE A 60 12.99 -20.48 3.87
N SER A 61 11.94 -20.25 3.08
CA SER A 61 12.01 -19.63 1.76
C SER A 61 11.06 -18.44 1.74
N PRO A 62 11.48 -17.27 2.27
CA PRO A 62 10.66 -16.08 2.24
C PRO A 62 10.30 -15.74 0.79
N VAL A 63 9.01 -15.49 0.55
CA VAL A 63 8.55 -15.00 -0.75
C VAL A 63 9.37 -13.74 -1.05
N PRO A 64 10.11 -13.69 -2.17
CA PRO A 64 10.86 -12.50 -2.53
C PRO A 64 9.87 -11.34 -2.56
N LYS A 65 10.14 -10.32 -1.74
CA LYS A 65 9.39 -9.06 -1.86
C LYS A 65 9.63 -8.58 -3.29
N SER A 66 8.57 -8.12 -3.95
CA SER A 66 8.71 -7.45 -5.24
C SER A 66 9.59 -6.22 -5.03
N GLU A 67 10.88 -6.36 -5.30
CA GLU A 67 11.82 -5.27 -5.31
C GLU A 67 11.58 -4.52 -6.62
N TYR A 68 10.81 -3.43 -6.54
CA TYR A 68 10.85 -2.41 -7.57
C TYR A 68 12.21 -1.74 -7.48
N ARG A 69 13.21 -2.29 -8.20
CA ARG A 69 14.48 -1.59 -8.41
C ARG A 69 14.12 -0.21 -8.97
N ALA A 70 14.54 0.85 -8.29
CA ALA A 70 14.21 2.21 -8.72
C ALA A 70 14.73 2.41 -10.16
N VAL A 71 13.79 2.57 -11.10
CA VAL A 71 14.12 2.85 -12.50
C VAL A 71 14.10 4.36 -12.68
N ASN A 72 15.22 4.90 -13.15
CA ASN A 72 15.28 6.29 -13.59
C ASN A 72 14.65 6.37 -14.98
N PHE A 73 13.37 6.69 -15.02
CA PHE A 73 12.63 6.86 -16.26
C PHE A 73 12.26 8.33 -16.43
N ASN A 74 12.67 8.92 -17.55
CA ASN A 74 12.35 10.30 -17.87
C ASN A 74 11.06 10.35 -18.69
N LEU A 75 9.95 10.75 -18.06
CA LEU A 75 8.68 10.87 -18.74
C LEU A 75 8.66 12.15 -19.60
N THR A 76 8.85 11.98 -20.90
CA THR A 76 8.77 13.08 -21.88
C THR A 76 7.40 13.15 -22.54
N GLY A 77 7.05 14.28 -23.15
CA GLY A 77 5.75 14.52 -23.79
C GLY A 77 4.95 15.64 -23.14
N ARG A 78 4.30 16.45 -23.97
CA ARG A 78 3.42 17.57 -23.58
C ARG A 78 1.99 17.10 -23.41
N THR A 79 1.53 16.18 -24.25
CA THR A 79 0.19 15.61 -24.18
C THR A 79 0.17 14.29 -23.41
N LEU A 80 -1.00 13.88 -22.91
CA LEU A 80 -1.17 12.60 -22.20
C LEU A 80 -0.90 11.41 -23.13
N SER A 81 -1.26 11.52 -24.41
CA SER A 81 -0.95 10.51 -25.43
C SER A 81 0.56 10.37 -25.66
N GLU A 82 1.29 11.49 -25.81
CA GLU A 82 2.75 11.46 -25.96
C GLU A 82 3.44 10.83 -24.74
N LYS A 83 2.93 11.09 -23.54
CA LYS A 83 3.42 10.48 -22.30
C LYS A 83 3.17 8.97 -22.27
N ALA A 84 2.01 8.51 -22.74
CA ALA A 84 1.70 7.09 -22.86
C ALA A 84 2.63 6.39 -23.86
N ASP A 85 2.85 7.01 -25.03
CA ASP A 85 3.76 6.50 -26.05
C ASP A 85 5.20 6.42 -25.53
N CYS A 86 5.66 7.42 -24.77
CA CYS A 86 6.97 7.41 -24.12
C CYS A 86 7.14 6.21 -23.16
N ILE A 87 6.11 5.88 -22.37
CA ILE A 87 6.13 4.71 -21.48
C ILE A 87 6.21 3.42 -22.29
N VAL A 88 5.40 3.28 -23.35
CA VAL A 88 5.40 2.09 -24.21
C VAL A 88 6.76 1.89 -24.89
N GLN A 89 7.38 2.97 -25.37
CA GLN A 89 8.71 2.92 -25.98
C GLN A 89 9.78 2.49 -24.98
N ALA A 90 9.76 2.99 -23.75
CA ALA A 90 10.72 2.61 -22.72
C ALA A 90 10.57 1.14 -22.26
N VAL A 91 9.35 0.61 -22.26
CA VAL A 91 9.13 -0.83 -22.05
C VAL A 91 9.70 -1.64 -23.23
N ALA A 92 9.44 -1.22 -24.47
CA ALA A 92 9.95 -1.90 -25.66
C ALA A 92 11.49 -1.87 -25.76
N ALA A 93 12.12 -0.80 -25.27
CA ALA A 93 13.57 -0.65 -25.19
C ALA A 93 14.21 -1.45 -24.04
N GLY A 94 13.41 -2.03 -23.14
CA GLY A 94 13.88 -2.78 -21.97
C GLY A 94 14.39 -1.89 -20.83
N GLU A 95 14.14 -0.58 -20.89
CA GLU A 95 14.45 0.36 -19.80
C GLU A 95 13.49 0.19 -18.62
N LEU A 96 12.21 -0.13 -18.92
CA LEU A 96 11.18 -0.43 -17.94
C LEU A 96 10.75 -1.90 -18.04
N SER A 97 10.45 -2.52 -16.89
CA SER A 97 9.78 -3.82 -16.91
C SER A 97 8.33 -3.67 -17.38
N PRO A 98 7.75 -4.69 -18.04
CA PRO A 98 6.35 -4.66 -18.47
C PRO A 98 5.37 -4.36 -17.33
N ASP A 99 5.62 -4.93 -16.14
CA ASP A 99 4.78 -4.71 -14.96
C ASP A 99 4.79 -3.24 -14.51
N VAL A 100 5.96 -2.60 -14.53
CA VAL A 100 6.07 -1.17 -14.21
C VAL A 100 5.39 -0.32 -15.28
N GLY A 101 5.55 -0.68 -16.56
CA GLY A 101 4.88 -0.01 -17.68
C GLY A 101 3.36 0.00 -17.53
N ILE A 102 2.76 -1.17 -17.25
CA ILE A 102 1.31 -1.30 -17.02
C ILE A 102 0.86 -0.43 -15.84
N ASN A 103 1.61 -0.45 -14.73
CA ASN A 103 1.30 0.38 -13.57
C ASN A 103 1.35 1.88 -13.89
N LEU A 104 2.32 2.33 -14.68
CA LEU A 104 2.44 3.74 -15.09
C LEU A 104 1.30 4.18 -16.03
N ILE A 105 0.91 3.34 -16.99
CA ILE A 105 -0.21 3.63 -17.90
C ILE A 105 -1.53 3.72 -17.12
N ASN A 106 -1.74 2.82 -16.16
CA ASN A 106 -2.92 2.87 -15.30
C ASN A 106 -2.96 4.15 -14.46
N ALA A 107 -1.83 4.54 -13.86
CA ALA A 107 -1.72 5.81 -13.13
C ALA A 107 -2.00 7.02 -14.03
N LEU A 108 -1.51 7.01 -15.28
CA LEU A 108 -1.79 8.05 -16.26
C LEU A 108 -3.28 8.16 -16.59
N THR A 109 -3.97 7.02 -16.73
CA THR A 109 -5.43 6.99 -16.97
C THR A 109 -6.20 7.57 -15.79
N SER A 110 -5.76 7.33 -14.56
CA SER A 110 -6.35 7.98 -13.38
C SER A 110 -6.21 9.50 -13.44
N VAL A 111 -5.07 10.02 -13.89
CA VAL A 111 -4.87 11.48 -14.07
C VAL A 111 -5.78 12.04 -15.17
N VAL A 112 -5.91 11.35 -16.30
CA VAL A 112 -6.82 11.75 -17.40
C VAL A 112 -8.24 11.94 -16.87
N ARG A 113 -8.74 10.97 -16.08
CA ARG A 113 -10.10 11.04 -15.51
C ARG A 113 -10.31 12.22 -14.57
N ILE A 114 -9.28 12.62 -13.82
CA ILE A 114 -9.35 13.80 -12.94
C ILE A 114 -9.49 15.06 -13.80
N ILE A 115 -8.67 15.19 -14.85
CA ILE A 115 -8.73 16.35 -15.76
C ILE A 115 -10.09 16.42 -16.47
N GLU A 116 -10.57 15.29 -16.98
CA GLU A 116 -11.90 15.21 -17.60
C GLU A 116 -13.00 15.61 -16.61
N HIS A 117 -12.90 15.19 -15.35
CA HIS A 117 -13.85 15.56 -14.31
C HIS A 117 -13.84 17.07 -14.07
N ASP A 118 -12.67 17.68 -13.92
CA ASP A 118 -12.52 19.13 -13.73
C ASP A 118 -13.08 19.92 -14.93
N GLU A 119 -12.80 19.47 -16.15
CA GLU A 119 -13.36 20.08 -17.37
C GLU A 119 -14.90 20.01 -17.41
N LEU A 120 -15.47 18.88 -16.99
CA LEU A 120 -16.92 18.70 -16.94
C LEU A 120 -17.56 19.60 -15.88
N VAL A 121 -16.95 19.73 -14.70
CA VAL A 121 -17.41 20.64 -13.63
C VAL A 121 -17.42 22.08 -14.14
N ASN A 122 -16.32 22.54 -14.75
CA ASN A 122 -16.23 23.90 -15.29
C ASN A 122 -17.31 24.19 -16.34
N ARG A 123 -17.55 23.25 -17.27
CA ARG A 123 -18.60 23.40 -18.29
C ARG A 123 -20.00 23.42 -17.69
N LEU A 124 -20.25 22.64 -16.63
CA LEU A 124 -21.53 22.65 -15.92
C LEU A 124 -21.76 23.99 -15.24
N GLU A 125 -20.77 24.52 -14.53
CA GLU A 125 -20.87 25.82 -13.86
C GLU A 125 -21.13 26.97 -14.86
N GLU A 126 -20.44 26.97 -16.00
CA GLU A 126 -20.69 27.96 -17.07
C GLU A 126 -22.12 27.87 -17.61
N LEU A 127 -22.65 26.66 -17.80
CA LEU A 127 -24.02 26.45 -18.26
C LEU A 127 -25.03 26.90 -17.21
N GLU A 128 -24.81 26.58 -15.93
CA GLU A 128 -25.65 27.01 -14.81
C GLU A 128 -25.69 28.53 -14.69
N GLN A 129 -24.53 29.21 -14.81
CA GLN A 129 -24.47 30.68 -14.81
C GLN A 129 -25.23 31.30 -15.98
N ARG A 130 -25.13 30.72 -17.19
CA ARG A 130 -25.86 31.21 -18.36
C ARG A 130 -27.36 31.03 -18.23
N LEU A 131 -27.81 29.94 -17.62
CA LEU A 131 -29.22 29.70 -17.33
C LEU A 131 -29.74 30.64 -16.23
N ALA A 132 -28.94 30.89 -15.19
CA ALA A 132 -29.29 31.81 -14.10
C ALA A 132 -29.36 33.28 -14.55
N ASN A 133 -28.50 33.69 -15.48
CA ASN A 133 -28.48 35.06 -16.03
C ASN A 133 -29.51 35.28 -17.16
N GLY A 134 -30.10 34.21 -17.69
CA GLY A 134 -31.10 34.24 -18.75
C GLY A 134 -32.56 34.12 -18.27
N ALA A 135 -32.78 33.96 -16.97
CA ALA A 135 -34.08 33.95 -16.28
C ALA A 135 -34.31 35.29 -15.55
#